data_AF-A0A6M2CQG5-F1
#
_entry.id   AF-A0A6M2CQG5-F1
#
_cell.length_a   1.000
_cell.length_b   1.000
_cell.length_c   1.000
_cell.angle_alpha   90.00
_cell.angle_beta   90.00
_cell.angle_gamma   90.00
#
_symmetry.space_group_name_H-M   'P 1'
#
loop_
_entity.id
_entity.type
_entity.pdbx_description
1 polymer ?
#
loop_
_entity_poly.entity_id
_entity_poly.type
_entity_poly.pdbx_seq_one_letter_code
_entity_poly.pdbx_strand_id
1 'polypeptide(L)'
;YYIAGYVARKRIFSTQCEACKDACLVTRDSATDQSPAEACKKWDMGGLFYPSVRLYSLIKTLEDRLTRAFSTTRLHTKVVKDFLRLAANVPQIGCSEHSASLTTSVVRFYSITRVHFLLKGLNQHAVQNKAKKVKPCTM
;
A
#
# COMPACT_ATOMS: atom_id res chain seq x y z
N TYR A 1 -0.65 8.00 -1.24
CA TYR A 1 0.54 8.63 -0.65
C TYR A 1 0.90 8.05 0.70
N TYR A 2 0.09 8.24 1.75
CA TYR A 2 0.35 7.70 3.11
C TYR A 2 0.73 6.22 3.17
N ILE A 3 0.01 5.38 2.42
CA ILE A 3 0.28 3.94 2.45
C ILE A 3 1.66 3.58 1.88
N ALA A 4 2.17 4.35 0.92
CA ALA A 4 3.53 4.16 0.41
C ALA A 4 4.58 4.52 1.46
N GLY A 5 4.36 5.58 2.25
CA GLY A 5 5.21 5.91 3.40
C GLY A 5 5.14 4.84 4.50
N TYR A 6 3.97 4.27 4.75
CA TYR A 6 3.80 3.14 5.67
C TYR A 6 4.56 1.89 5.20
N VAL A 7 4.49 1.57 3.90
CA VAL A 7 5.28 0.49 3.29
C VAL A 7 6.77 0.77 3.46
N ALA A 8 7.21 2.00 3.21
CA ALA A 8 8.62 2.37 3.37
C ALA A 8 9.09 2.14 4.80
N ARG A 9 8.32 2.60 5.80
CA ARG A 9 8.62 2.34 7.22
C ARG A 9 8.77 0.85 7.53
N LYS A 10 7.93 -0.01 6.93
CA LYS A 10 7.88 -1.44 7.25
C LYS A 10 8.86 -2.30 6.47
N ARG A 11 9.28 -1.90 5.27
CA ARG A 11 10.05 -2.75 4.35
C ARG A 11 11.32 -2.14 3.79
N ILE A 12 11.44 -0.81 3.79
CA ILE A 12 12.59 -0.10 3.22
C ILE A 12 13.46 0.45 4.34
N PHE A 13 12.87 1.16 5.30
CA PHE A 13 13.61 1.81 6.38
C PHE A 13 14.30 0.81 7.31
N SER A 14 13.74 -0.38 7.47
CA SER A 14 14.34 -1.48 8.24
C SER A 14 15.53 -2.15 7.53
N THR A 15 15.81 -1.80 6.27
CA THR A 15 16.98 -2.33 5.56
C THR A 15 18.25 -1.59 5.99
N GLN A 16 19.39 -2.27 5.92
CA GLN A 16 20.70 -1.67 6.19
C GLN A 16 21.31 -0.99 4.94
N CYS A 17 20.64 -1.09 3.78
CA CYS A 17 21.15 -0.56 2.52
C CYS A 17 20.67 0.88 2.31
N GLU A 18 21.56 1.86 2.49
CA GLU A 18 21.24 3.28 2.28
C GLU A 18 20.85 3.57 0.82
N ALA A 19 21.53 2.97 -0.16
CA ALA A 19 21.17 3.11 -1.57
C ALA A 19 19.72 2.67 -1.89
N CYS A 20 19.19 1.68 -1.16
CA CYS A 20 17.78 1.30 -1.27
C CYS A 20 16.84 2.32 -0.66
N LYS A 21 17.23 2.93 0.46
CA LYS A 21 16.46 4.01 1.10
C LYS A 21 16.42 5.21 0.17
N ASP A 22 17.56 5.66 -0.36
CA ASP A 22 17.67 6.81 -1.26
C ASP A 22 16.90 6.60 -2.57
N ALA A 23 16.92 5.38 -3.12
CA ALA A 23 16.14 5.06 -4.31
C ALA A 23 14.61 5.13 -4.08
N CYS A 24 14.16 4.94 -2.84
CA CYS A 24 12.75 4.75 -2.50
C CYS A 24 12.15 5.90 -1.68
N LEU A 25 12.97 6.77 -1.11
CA LEU A 25 12.59 7.86 -0.23
C LEU A 25 13.22 9.16 -0.71
N VAL A 26 12.53 10.26 -0.44
CA VAL A 26 13.04 11.60 -0.65
C VAL A 26 13.01 12.35 0.68
N THR A 27 13.76 13.44 0.78
CA THR A 27 13.66 14.33 1.93
C THR A 27 12.39 15.18 1.83
N ARG A 28 11.95 15.75 2.96
CA ARG A 28 10.82 16.68 2.99
C ARG A 28 11.02 17.88 2.06
N ASP A 29 12.26 18.38 1.98
CA ASP A 29 12.59 19.56 1.17
C ASP A 29 12.65 19.25 -0.33
N SER A 30 13.07 18.03 -0.68
CA SER A 30 13.09 17.57 -2.08
C SER A 30 11.72 17.09 -2.59
N ALA A 31 10.73 16.93 -1.71
CA ALA A 31 9.35 16.71 -2.10
C ALA A 31 8.74 18.01 -2.66
N THR A 32 9.01 18.34 -3.93
CA THR A 32 8.45 19.52 -4.60
C THR A 32 6.95 19.36 -4.88
N ASP A 33 6.28 20.44 -5.31
CA ASP A 33 4.83 20.46 -5.59
C ASP A 33 4.41 19.55 -6.76
N GLN A 34 5.38 19.11 -7.57
CA GLN A 34 5.17 18.12 -8.62
C GLN A 34 5.40 16.68 -8.12
N SER A 35 5.91 16.54 -6.90
CA SER A 35 6.19 15.24 -6.32
C SER A 35 4.91 14.66 -5.70
N PRO A 36 4.65 13.35 -5.88
CA PRO A 36 3.54 12.71 -5.21
C PRO A 36 3.66 12.73 -3.66
N ALA A 37 4.85 13.03 -3.13
CA ALA A 37 5.12 13.14 -1.70
C ALA A 37 4.65 14.46 -1.06
N GLU A 38 4.35 15.50 -1.85
CA GLU A 38 3.85 16.79 -1.33
C GLU A 38 2.58 16.62 -0.48
N ALA A 39 1.70 15.71 -0.87
CA ALA A 39 0.47 15.40 -0.15
C ALA A 39 0.69 14.97 1.31
N CYS A 40 1.90 14.50 1.66
CA CYS A 40 2.27 14.18 3.04
C CYS A 40 2.56 15.44 3.88
N LYS A 41 3.07 16.53 3.28
CA LYS A 41 3.50 17.75 4.00
C LYS A 41 2.37 18.36 4.83
N LYS A 42 1.15 18.39 4.28
CA LYS A 42 -0.04 18.98 4.92
C LYS A 42 -0.41 18.30 6.25
N TRP A 43 -0.03 17.03 6.42
CA TRP A 43 -0.42 16.22 7.58
C TRP A 43 0.79 15.70 8.37
N ASP A 44 2.00 16.15 8.02
CA ASP A 44 3.23 15.71 8.66
C ASP A 44 3.52 16.54 9.92
N MET A 45 3.59 15.84 11.05
CA MET A 45 4.03 16.40 12.34
C MET A 45 5.47 16.00 12.68
N GLY A 46 6.29 15.67 11.67
CA GLY A 46 7.71 15.33 11.81
C GLY A 46 8.00 13.82 11.83
N GLY A 47 7.04 13.00 11.40
CA GLY A 47 7.14 11.54 11.51
C GLY A 47 6.74 10.77 10.26
N LEU A 48 6.41 11.46 9.16
CA LEU A 48 6.02 10.81 7.91
C LEU A 48 7.24 10.59 7.01
N PHE A 49 7.23 9.43 6.35
CA PHE A 49 8.15 9.15 5.25
C PHE A 49 7.60 9.72 3.95
N TYR A 50 8.48 10.30 3.15
CA TYR A 50 8.19 10.89 1.84
C TYR A 50 8.63 9.90 0.75
N PRO A 51 7.69 9.18 0.12
CA PRO A 51 8.02 8.18 -0.91
C PRO A 51 8.59 8.84 -2.15
N SER A 52 9.63 8.26 -2.75
CA SER A 52 10.07 8.66 -4.08
C SER A 52 8.99 8.34 -5.12
N VAL A 53 9.10 8.96 -6.30
CA VAL A 53 8.24 8.66 -7.45
C VAL A 53 8.29 7.17 -7.80
N ARG A 54 9.48 6.56 -7.70
CA ARG A 54 9.69 5.15 -7.99
C ARG A 54 8.89 4.24 -7.05
N LEU A 55 8.96 4.50 -5.74
CA LEU A 55 8.16 3.77 -4.75
C LEU A 55 6.66 4.02 -4.94
N TYR A 56 6.27 5.28 -5.13
CA TYR A 56 4.87 5.61 -5.35
C TYR A 56 4.28 4.91 -6.57
N SER A 57 5.00 4.86 -7.69
CA SER A 57 4.57 4.19 -8.93
C SER A 57 4.37 2.69 -8.74
N LEU A 58 5.23 2.01 -7.98
CA LEU A 58 5.03 0.61 -7.61
C LEU A 58 3.73 0.44 -6.81
N ILE A 59 3.55 1.23 -5.76
CA ILE A 59 2.37 1.13 -4.89
C ILE A 59 1.08 1.45 -5.64
N LYS A 60 1.08 2.47 -6.50
CA LYS A 60 -0.05 2.81 -7.36
C LYS A 60 -0.38 1.66 -8.31
N THR A 61 0.62 1.07 -8.96
CA THR A 61 0.43 -0.09 -9.84
C THR A 61 -0.22 -1.27 -9.10
N LEU A 62 0.25 -1.56 -7.88
CA LEU A 62 -0.33 -2.62 -7.06
C LEU A 62 -1.77 -2.28 -6.66
N GLU A 63 -2.04 -1.05 -6.23
CA GLU A 63 -3.38 -0.61 -5.83
C GLU A 63 -4.38 -0.69 -6.97
N ASP A 64 -4.01 -0.23 -8.17
CA ASP A 64 -4.90 -0.26 -9.34
C ASP A 64 -5.25 -1.69 -9.72
N ARG A 65 -4.27 -2.60 -9.71
CA ARG A 65 -4.51 -4.00 -10.03
C ARG A 65 -5.30 -4.73 -8.94
N LEU A 66 -5.03 -4.45 -7.67
CA LEU A 66 -5.78 -5.01 -6.54
C LEU A 66 -7.22 -4.56 -6.54
N THR A 67 -7.45 -3.26 -6.73
CA THR A 67 -8.79 -2.68 -6.87
C THR A 67 -9.55 -3.38 -8.00
N ARG A 68 -8.95 -3.51 -9.19
CA ARG A 68 -9.57 -4.24 -10.30
C ARG A 68 -9.94 -5.68 -9.92
N ALA A 69 -9.01 -6.42 -9.33
CA ALA A 69 -9.24 -7.81 -8.93
C ALA A 69 -10.38 -7.94 -7.90
N PHE A 70 -10.44 -7.04 -6.93
CA PHE A 70 -11.47 -7.04 -5.89
C PHE A 70 -12.84 -6.57 -6.40
N SER A 71 -12.88 -5.70 -7.41
CA SER A 71 -14.13 -5.25 -8.04
C SER A 71 -14.77 -6.32 -8.91
N THR A 72 -13.99 -7.18 -9.56
CA THR A 72 -14.51 -8.22 -10.48
C THR A 72 -14.81 -9.53 -9.79
N THR A 73 -14.09 -9.84 -8.71
CA THR A 73 -14.09 -11.18 -8.11
C THR A 73 -14.68 -11.11 -6.71
N ARG A 74 -15.81 -11.81 -6.47
CA ARG A 74 -16.22 -12.14 -5.09
C ARG A 74 -15.03 -12.85 -4.45
N LEU A 75 -14.50 -12.34 -3.33
CA LEU A 75 -13.34 -12.82 -2.57
C LEU A 75 -13.40 -14.33 -2.24
N HIS A 76 -13.24 -15.17 -3.25
CA HIS A 76 -13.03 -16.59 -3.17
C HIS A 76 -11.54 -16.87 -3.27
N THR A 77 -11.15 -18.10 -2.95
CA THR A 77 -9.80 -18.68 -3.06
C THR A 77 -9.06 -18.41 -4.38
N LYS A 78 -9.76 -17.97 -5.44
CA LYS A 78 -9.17 -17.52 -6.73
C LYS A 78 -8.34 -16.23 -6.63
N VAL A 79 -8.68 -15.34 -5.69
CA VAL A 79 -7.96 -14.07 -5.47
C VAL A 79 -6.47 -14.30 -5.17
N VAL A 80 -6.11 -15.40 -4.49
CA VAL A 80 -4.71 -15.76 -4.18
C VAL A 80 -3.90 -16.11 -5.43
N LYS A 81 -4.51 -16.69 -6.47
CA LYS A 81 -3.83 -16.94 -7.75
C LYS A 81 -3.62 -15.64 -8.53
N ASP A 82 -4.57 -14.72 -8.45
CA ASP A 82 -4.42 -13.39 -9.02
C ASP A 82 -3.29 -12.62 -8.32
N PHE A 83 -3.11 -12.79 -7.01
CA PHE A 83 -1.96 -12.23 -6.26
C PHE A 83 -0.59 -12.61 -6.81
N LEU A 84 -0.41 -13.84 -7.28
CA LEU A 84 0.86 -14.25 -7.89
C LEU A 84 1.08 -13.57 -9.25
N ARG A 85 0.01 -13.34 -10.01
CA ARG A 85 0.06 -12.57 -11.27
C ARG A 85 0.28 -11.08 -11.03
N LEU A 86 -0.21 -10.55 -9.91
CA LEU A 86 -0.04 -9.16 -9.51
C LEU A 86 1.44 -8.77 -9.31
N ALA A 87 2.28 -9.73 -8.92
CA ALA A 87 3.72 -9.53 -8.74
C ALA A 87 4.52 -9.49 -10.05
N ALA A 88 3.95 -9.94 -11.17
CA ALA A 88 4.62 -9.92 -12.47
C ALA A 88 4.60 -8.53 -13.09
N ASN A 89 5.69 -8.13 -13.77
CA ASN A 89 5.78 -6.87 -14.52
C ASN A 89 5.39 -5.63 -13.70
N VAL A 90 5.90 -5.52 -12.48
CA VAL A 90 5.75 -4.32 -11.64
C VAL A 90 7.02 -3.47 -11.70
N PRO A 91 6.91 -2.14 -11.53
CA PRO A 91 8.08 -1.27 -11.44
C PRO A 91 9.03 -1.76 -10.34
N GLN A 92 10.26 -2.04 -10.70
CA GLN A 92 11.27 -2.47 -9.72
C GLN A 92 11.71 -1.25 -8.90
N ILE A 93 11.96 -1.45 -7.60
CA ILE A 93 12.47 -0.44 -6.66
C ILE A 93 13.81 -0.89 -6.07
N GLY A 94 14.56 0.00 -5.41
CA GLY A 94 15.85 -0.33 -4.77
C GLY A 94 17.08 -0.17 -5.68
N CYS A 95 18.26 -0.40 -5.11
CA CYS A 95 19.53 -0.35 -5.85
C CYS A 95 19.70 -1.58 -6.77
N SER A 96 20.73 -1.57 -7.62
CA SER A 96 21.02 -2.63 -8.61
C SER A 96 21.07 -4.03 -7.99
N GLU A 97 21.66 -4.16 -6.81
CA GLU A 97 21.85 -5.45 -6.12
C GLU A 97 20.57 -5.99 -5.48
N HIS A 98 19.79 -5.10 -4.85
CA HIS A 98 18.64 -5.49 -4.03
C HIS A 98 17.30 -5.31 -4.75
N SER A 99 17.30 -4.91 -6.02
CA SER A 99 16.07 -4.44 -6.66
C SER A 99 14.97 -5.49 -6.69
N ALA A 100 15.31 -6.72 -7.08
CA ALA A 100 14.36 -7.82 -7.17
C ALA A 100 13.85 -8.27 -5.78
N SER A 101 14.75 -8.42 -4.81
CA SER A 101 14.42 -8.90 -3.47
C SER A 101 13.58 -7.88 -2.68
N LEU A 102 13.95 -6.59 -2.75
CA LEU A 102 13.19 -5.51 -2.13
C LEU A 102 11.81 -5.35 -2.77
N THR A 103 11.73 -5.37 -4.09
CA THR A 103 10.45 -5.29 -4.81
C THR A 103 9.54 -6.44 -4.40
N THR A 104 10.04 -7.67 -4.40
CA THR A 104 9.27 -8.85 -3.97
C THR A 104 8.77 -8.72 -2.53
N SER A 105 9.62 -8.26 -1.62
CA SER A 105 9.28 -8.02 -0.22
C SER A 105 8.15 -6.98 -0.06
N VAL A 106 8.24 -5.87 -0.79
CA VAL A 106 7.22 -4.81 -0.80
C VAL A 106 5.91 -5.31 -1.41
N VAL A 107 5.96 -5.98 -2.56
CA VAL A 107 4.77 -6.53 -3.24
C VAL A 107 4.03 -7.49 -2.30
N ARG A 108 4.74 -8.43 -1.68
CA ARG A 108 4.17 -9.40 -0.74
C ARG A 108 3.51 -8.70 0.44
N PHE A 109 4.21 -7.75 1.05
CA PHE A 109 3.70 -7.03 2.21
C PHE A 109 2.47 -6.19 1.90
N TYR A 110 2.53 -5.41 0.82
CA TYR A 110 1.43 -4.53 0.41
C TYR A 110 0.18 -5.33 0.07
N SER A 111 0.36 -6.39 -0.70
CA SER A 111 -0.68 -7.34 -1.08
C SER A 111 -1.47 -7.86 0.12
N ILE A 112 -0.77 -8.44 1.10
CA ILE A 112 -1.37 -8.96 2.34
C ILE A 112 -2.07 -7.85 3.12
N THR A 113 -1.40 -6.71 3.29
CA THR A 113 -1.94 -5.55 4.01
C THR A 113 -3.26 -5.08 3.38
N ARG A 114 -3.33 -5.04 2.04
CA ARG A 114 -4.54 -4.58 1.34
C ARG A 114 -5.70 -5.53 1.51
N VAL A 115 -5.47 -6.85 1.48
CA VAL A 115 -6.52 -7.85 1.80
C VAL A 115 -7.05 -7.65 3.20
N HIS A 116 -6.16 -7.48 4.19
CA HIS A 116 -6.60 -7.23 5.57
C HIS A 116 -7.46 -5.99 5.70
N PHE A 117 -7.09 -4.88 5.05
CA PHE A 117 -7.88 -3.66 5.07
C PHE A 117 -9.24 -3.83 4.38
N LEU A 118 -9.28 -4.56 3.26
CA LEU A 118 -10.54 -4.85 2.58
C LEU A 118 -11.47 -5.70 3.46
N LEU A 119 -10.97 -6.81 4.01
CA LEU A 119 -11.76 -7.69 4.88
C LEU A 119 -12.24 -6.96 6.14
N LYS A 120 -11.36 -6.14 6.75
CA LYS A 120 -11.74 -5.31 7.91
C LYS A 120 -12.88 -4.35 7.56
N GLY A 121 -12.82 -3.69 6.40
CA GLY A 121 -13.88 -2.80 5.92
C GLY A 121 -15.20 -3.53 5.67
N LEU A 122 -15.16 -4.69 4.99
CA LEU A 122 -16.34 -5.53 4.75
C LEU A 122 -17.00 -5.99 6.06
N ASN A 123 -16.19 -6.42 7.03
CA ASN A 123 -16.68 -6.86 8.33
C ASN A 123 -17.31 -5.71 9.13
N GLN A 124 -16.69 -4.52 9.13
CA GLN A 124 -17.26 -3.34 9.77
C GLN A 124 -18.61 -2.96 9.15
N HIS A 125 -18.71 -2.97 7.82
CA HIS A 125 -19.96 -2.68 7.11
C HIS A 125 -21.05 -3.72 7.44
N ALA A 126 -20.70 -5.00 7.51
CA ALA A 126 -21.64 -6.05 7.89
C ALA A 126 -22.17 -5.88 9.33
N VAL A 127 -21.30 -5.51 10.28
CA VAL A 127 -21.69 -5.23 11.68
C VAL A 127 -22.62 -4.02 11.75
N GLN A 128 -22.28 -2.92 11.09
CA GLN A 128 -23.12 -1.71 11.06
C GLN A 128 -24.51 -1.98 10.45
N ASN A 129 -24.57 -2.78 9.38
CA ASN A 129 -25.84 -3.14 8.76
C ASN A 129 -26.71 -4.05 9.62
N LYS A 130 -26.10 -4.92 10.44
CA LYS A 130 -26.83 -5.72 11.43
C LYS A 130 -27.38 -4.83 12.55
N ALA A 131 -26.58 -3.89 13.06
CA ALA A 131 -27.00 -2.95 14.11
C ALA A 131 -28.18 -2.06 13.67
N LYS A 132 -28.18 -1.57 12.41
CA LYS A 132 -29.30 -0.78 11.85
C LYS A 132 -30.59 -1.58 11.65
N LYS A 133 -30.51 -2.91 11.56
CA LYS A 133 -31.67 -3.80 11.36
C LYS A 133 -32.33 -4.25 12.66
N VAL A 134 -31.74 -3.96 13.82
CA VAL A 134 -32.39 -4.17 15.11
C VAL A 134 -33.48 -3.09 15.22
N LYS A 135 -34.74 -3.47 14.99
CA LYS A 135 -35.90 -2.58 15.19
C LYS A 135 -35.91 -2.12 16.66
N PRO A 136 -36.25 -0.85 16.96
CA PRO A 136 -36.50 -0.46 18.34
C PRO A 136 -37.65 -1.31 18.89
N CYS A 137 -37.49 -1.87 20.10
CA CYS A 137 -38.61 -2.40 20.85
C CYS A 137 -39.60 -1.25 21.08
N THR A 138 -40.70 -1.25 20.35
CA THR A 138 -41.88 -0.47 20.71
C THR A 138 -42.54 -1.17 21.90
N MET A 139 -42.40 -0.59 23.10
CA MET A 139 -43.26 -0.88 24.25
C MET A 139 -44.54 -0.06 24.15
#